data_AF-A0A5Q0LCR4-F1
#
_entry.id   AF-A0A5Q0LCR4-F1
#
_cell.length_a   1.000
_cell.length_b   1.000
_cell.length_c   1.000
_cell.angle_alpha   90.00
_cell.angle_beta   90.00
_cell.angle_gamma   90.00
#
_symmetry.space_group_name_H-M   'P 1'
#
loop_
_entity.id
_entity.type
_entity.pdbx_description
1 polymer ?
#
loop_
_entity_poly.entity_id
_entity_poly.type
_entity_poly.pdbx_seq_one_letter_code
_entity_poly.pdbx_strand_id
1 'polypeptide(L)'
;MPTSSPAATSGPSHGRFNPLGLAHLSQNLRGALEDRPKVSLTGLQPFAGAGLYALYYRGDLPIYQRLSETDVPLYVGKAEAGNSSYGDPPNEQKPKLYDRIDKHRTSISEAQNLSASDFDVRYVVLDDVWIVLGERALLRSYSPVLWNTLLTGFGSNTPGRARTNPRSFWDTLHPGRPRAANNLCNRLLTRDEVETRVQEGISVSLMTFGPARDEALASLRRRKYQSVWSLPRKTDKDKRIVVHRPAAFLEENTAFGIHVEPDAWRATDTLAGVVGESIIDEADAGDDEGGDD
;
A
#
# COMPACT_ATOMS: atom_id res chain seq x y z
N MET A 1 -16.82 -15.40 -48.52
CA MET A 1 -15.55 -15.83 -47.92
C MET A 1 -15.44 -15.24 -46.51
N PRO A 2 -15.84 -15.95 -45.45
CA PRO A 2 -15.49 -15.56 -44.10
C PRO A 2 -14.20 -16.30 -43.70
N THR A 3 -13.16 -15.57 -43.32
CA THR A 3 -11.92 -16.12 -42.78
C THR A 3 -12.12 -16.44 -41.29
N SER A 4 -12.38 -17.71 -41.00
CA SER A 4 -12.32 -18.26 -39.65
C SER A 4 -10.89 -18.19 -39.11
N SER A 5 -10.67 -17.48 -38.01
CA SER A 5 -9.47 -17.66 -37.18
C SER A 5 -9.66 -18.88 -36.27
N PRO A 6 -8.70 -19.81 -36.18
CA PRO A 6 -8.82 -20.97 -35.31
C PRO A 6 -8.62 -20.57 -33.84
N ALA A 7 -9.54 -21.05 -33.00
CA ALA A 7 -9.40 -21.05 -31.56
C ALA A 7 -8.11 -21.78 -31.16
N ALA A 8 -7.23 -21.09 -30.44
CA ALA A 8 -6.09 -21.71 -29.78
C ALA A 8 -6.59 -22.49 -28.56
N THR A 9 -6.91 -23.76 -28.76
CA THR A 9 -7.07 -24.74 -27.68
C THR A 9 -5.70 -24.99 -27.07
N SER A 10 -5.37 -24.31 -25.98
CA SER A 10 -4.18 -24.62 -25.18
C SER A 10 -4.43 -25.92 -24.41
N GLY A 11 -3.85 -27.03 -24.89
CA GLY A 11 -3.82 -28.30 -24.15
C GLY A 11 -3.05 -28.19 -22.82
N PRO A 12 -3.17 -29.19 -21.93
CA PRO A 12 -2.56 -29.14 -20.61
C PRO A 12 -1.04 -29.21 -20.73
N SER A 13 -0.35 -28.12 -20.38
CA SER A 13 1.10 -28.18 -20.19
C SER A 13 1.40 -29.19 -19.08
N HIS A 14 2.19 -30.22 -19.35
CA HIS A 14 2.77 -31.06 -18.31
C HIS A 14 3.64 -30.17 -17.41
N GLY A 15 3.05 -29.66 -16.32
CA GLY A 15 3.66 -28.67 -15.46
C GLY A 15 4.93 -29.22 -14.85
N ARG A 16 6.08 -28.61 -15.18
CA ARG A 16 7.35 -28.87 -14.49
C ARG A 16 7.15 -28.60 -13.00
N PHE A 17 7.44 -29.58 -12.15
CA PHE A 17 7.45 -29.39 -10.70
C PHE A 17 8.53 -28.35 -10.37
N ASN A 18 8.11 -27.18 -9.90
CA ASN A 18 9.01 -26.16 -9.39
C ASN A 18 8.96 -26.22 -7.85
N PRO A 19 9.97 -26.81 -7.18
CA PRO A 19 10.02 -26.88 -5.72
C PRO A 19 10.09 -25.49 -5.07
N LEU A 20 10.48 -24.46 -5.83
CA LEU A 20 10.48 -23.04 -5.44
C LEU A 20 9.33 -22.27 -6.10
N GLY A 21 8.28 -22.97 -6.52
CA GLY A 21 7.09 -22.36 -7.09
C GLY A 21 6.43 -21.43 -6.07
N LEU A 22 6.02 -20.25 -6.53
CA LEU A 22 5.48 -19.20 -5.66
C LEU A 22 4.32 -19.70 -4.78
N ALA A 23 3.49 -20.65 -5.24
CA ALA A 23 2.40 -21.21 -4.43
C ALA A 23 2.89 -22.01 -3.21
N HIS A 24 3.90 -22.87 -3.37
CA HIS A 24 4.46 -23.66 -2.27
C HIS A 24 5.20 -22.76 -1.27
N LEU A 25 5.96 -21.80 -1.80
CA LEU A 25 6.63 -20.82 -0.97
C LEU A 25 5.64 -19.94 -0.20
N SER A 26 4.58 -19.47 -0.88
CA SER A 26 3.47 -18.73 -0.28
C SER A 26 2.84 -19.49 0.87
N GLN A 27 2.60 -20.79 0.72
CA GLN A 27 2.01 -21.61 1.78
C GLN A 27 2.98 -21.83 2.94
N ASN A 28 4.24 -22.14 2.66
CA ASN A 28 5.26 -22.38 3.68
C ASN A 28 5.52 -21.12 4.52
N LEU A 29 5.86 -20.00 3.87
CA LEU A 29 6.16 -18.75 4.57
C LEU A 29 4.95 -18.19 5.31
N ARG A 30 3.75 -18.34 4.75
CA ARG A 30 2.52 -17.98 5.43
C ARG A 30 2.33 -18.80 6.70
N GLY A 31 2.45 -20.12 6.62
CA GLY A 31 2.37 -21.00 7.79
C GLY A 31 3.43 -20.64 8.83
N ALA A 32 4.68 -20.46 8.41
CA ALA A 32 5.78 -20.08 9.30
C ALA A 32 5.55 -18.75 10.01
N LEU A 33 4.85 -17.79 9.39
CA LEU A 33 4.46 -16.53 10.00
C LEU A 33 3.24 -16.70 10.92
N GLU A 34 2.21 -17.42 10.49
CA GLU A 34 0.96 -17.67 11.26
C GLU A 34 1.21 -18.50 12.53
N ASP A 35 2.19 -19.41 12.50
CA ASP A 35 2.65 -20.21 13.65
C ASP A 35 3.33 -19.35 14.73
N ARG A 36 3.76 -18.13 14.39
CA ARG A 36 4.31 -17.20 15.38
C ARG A 36 3.17 -16.60 16.21
N PRO A 37 3.35 -16.46 17.53
CA PRO A 37 2.38 -15.77 18.35
C PRO A 37 2.27 -14.31 17.89
N LYS A 38 1.06 -13.76 17.94
CA LYS A 38 0.87 -12.31 17.87
C LYS A 38 1.48 -11.69 19.12
N VAL A 39 2.43 -10.78 18.93
CA VAL A 39 3.03 -10.01 20.02
C VAL A 39 2.56 -8.57 19.89
N SER A 40 2.23 -7.92 21.01
CA SER A 40 1.88 -6.50 21.00
C SER A 40 2.99 -5.66 20.36
N LEU A 41 2.62 -4.79 19.42
CA LEU A 41 3.57 -3.92 18.73
C LEU A 41 4.35 -3.02 19.70
N THR A 42 3.70 -2.51 20.74
CA THR A 42 4.35 -1.70 21.78
C THR A 42 5.21 -2.52 22.75
N GLY A 43 4.98 -3.83 22.85
CA GLY A 43 5.72 -4.74 23.75
C GLY A 43 6.93 -5.42 23.08
N LEU A 44 7.13 -5.22 21.78
CA LEU A 44 8.18 -5.88 21.02
C LEU A 44 9.57 -5.49 21.53
N GLN A 45 10.34 -6.47 21.98
CA GLN A 45 11.73 -6.28 22.40
C GLN A 45 12.68 -6.31 21.20
N PRO A 46 13.82 -5.61 21.25
CA PRO A 46 14.85 -5.70 20.22
C PRO A 46 15.32 -7.14 19.99
N PHE A 47 15.52 -7.50 18.73
CA PHE A 47 16.07 -8.79 18.33
C PHE A 47 16.95 -8.63 17.09
N ALA A 48 17.94 -9.50 16.94
CA ALA A 48 18.84 -9.52 15.80
C ALA A 48 18.19 -10.20 14.59
N GLY A 49 18.55 -9.73 13.39
CA GLY A 49 18.20 -10.38 12.12
C GLY A 49 17.40 -9.52 11.17
N ALA A 50 17.28 -10.05 9.96
CA ALA A 50 16.48 -9.57 8.84
C ALA A 50 15.31 -10.53 8.60
N GLY A 51 14.27 -10.10 7.88
CA GLY A 51 13.17 -11.01 7.57
C GLY A 51 11.86 -10.34 7.16
N LEU A 52 10.76 -10.97 7.53
CA LEU A 52 9.40 -10.59 7.19
C LEU A 52 8.56 -10.35 8.43
N TYR A 53 7.58 -9.46 8.32
CA TYR A 53 6.61 -9.24 9.38
C TYR A 53 5.24 -8.84 8.82
N ALA A 54 4.22 -8.99 9.65
CA ALA A 54 2.89 -8.53 9.36
C ALA A 54 2.26 -7.84 10.56
N LEU A 55 1.53 -6.75 10.30
CA LEU A 55 0.80 -5.98 11.31
C LEU A 55 -0.68 -6.38 11.29
N TYR A 56 -1.23 -6.60 12.48
CA TYR A 56 -2.62 -6.98 12.71
C TYR A 56 -3.27 -5.94 13.60
N TYR A 57 -4.49 -5.56 13.26
CA TYR A 57 -5.26 -4.65 14.08
C TYR A 57 -6.01 -5.41 15.17
N ARG A 58 -6.13 -4.82 16.36
CA ARG A 58 -6.89 -5.36 17.49
C ARG A 58 -7.62 -4.29 18.32
N GLY A 59 -7.66 -3.04 17.83
CA GLY A 59 -8.37 -1.94 18.49
C GLY A 59 -9.85 -1.83 18.08
N ASP A 60 -10.44 -0.68 18.34
CA ASP A 60 -11.87 -0.39 18.16
C ASP A 60 -12.20 0.67 17.10
N LEU A 61 -11.19 1.30 16.48
CA LEU A 61 -11.38 2.19 15.33
C LEU A 61 -12.38 1.59 14.31
N PRO A 62 -13.54 2.25 14.06
CA PRO A 62 -14.66 1.64 13.34
C PRO A 62 -14.30 1.07 11.97
N ILE A 63 -13.40 1.73 11.23
CA ILE A 63 -13.00 1.28 9.89
C ILE A 63 -12.29 -0.08 9.90
N TYR A 64 -11.59 -0.44 10.99
CA TYR A 64 -10.84 -1.69 11.12
C TYR A 64 -11.43 -2.68 12.13
N GLN A 65 -12.52 -2.33 12.80
CA GLN A 65 -13.12 -3.16 13.85
C GLN A 65 -13.41 -4.60 13.38
N ARG A 66 -13.85 -4.79 12.12
CA ARG A 66 -14.11 -6.13 11.57
C ARG A 66 -12.87 -7.03 11.45
N LEU A 67 -11.66 -6.46 11.59
CA LEU A 67 -10.40 -7.20 11.53
C LEU A 67 -9.83 -7.53 12.93
N SER A 68 -10.37 -6.94 14.01
CA SER A 68 -9.74 -6.94 15.35
C SER A 68 -9.51 -8.35 15.93
N GLU A 69 -10.33 -9.32 15.54
CA GLU A 69 -10.27 -10.71 16.01
C GLU A 69 -9.92 -11.69 14.88
N THR A 70 -9.23 -11.22 13.83
CA THR A 70 -8.92 -12.02 12.65
C THR A 70 -7.42 -12.20 12.45
N ASP A 71 -7.03 -13.17 11.62
CA ASP A 71 -5.64 -13.35 11.14
C ASP A 71 -5.39 -12.67 9.79
N VAL A 72 -6.21 -11.68 9.42
CA VAL A 72 -6.01 -10.89 8.21
C VAL A 72 -5.05 -9.73 8.54
N PRO A 73 -3.85 -9.66 7.93
CA PRO A 73 -2.93 -8.57 8.18
C PRO A 73 -3.37 -7.28 7.48
N LEU A 74 -3.20 -6.14 8.15
CA LEU A 74 -3.34 -4.82 7.52
C LEU A 74 -2.15 -4.49 6.62
N TYR A 75 -0.96 -4.92 7.03
CA TYR A 75 0.29 -4.66 6.33
C TYR A 75 1.22 -5.86 6.41
N VAL A 76 1.97 -6.10 5.34
CA VAL A 76 3.09 -7.04 5.28
C VAL A 76 4.31 -6.26 4.84
N GLY A 77 5.44 -6.46 5.50
CA GLY A 77 6.68 -5.81 5.12
C GLY A 77 7.89 -6.70 5.29
N LYS A 78 9.01 -6.21 4.78
CA LYS A 78 10.34 -6.82 4.88
C LYS A 78 11.37 -5.88 5.49
N ALA A 79 12.48 -6.46 5.92
CA ALA A 79 13.74 -5.76 6.13
C ALA A 79 14.89 -6.70 5.81
N GLU A 80 15.79 -6.28 4.92
CA GLU A 80 16.98 -7.03 4.52
C GLU A 80 18.18 -6.66 5.42
N ALA A 81 19.12 -7.58 5.62
CA ALA A 81 20.30 -7.33 6.45
C ALA A 81 21.24 -6.28 5.82
N GLY A 82 21.11 -6.09 4.50
CA GLY A 82 21.79 -5.10 3.68
C GLY A 82 22.52 -5.78 2.52
N ASN A 83 22.87 -5.01 1.49
CA ASN A 83 23.70 -5.55 0.41
C ASN A 83 25.04 -5.99 1.00
N SER A 84 25.40 -7.25 0.80
CA SER A 84 26.79 -7.66 0.93
C SER A 84 27.59 -6.90 -0.12
N SER A 85 28.22 -5.80 0.27
CA SER A 85 29.27 -5.23 -0.55
C SER A 85 30.29 -6.35 -0.80
N TYR A 86 30.32 -6.87 -2.03
CA TYR A 86 31.32 -7.82 -2.52
C TYR A 86 31.29 -9.25 -1.94
N GLY A 87 30.11 -9.80 -1.63
CA GLY A 87 29.98 -11.25 -1.37
C GLY A 87 30.32 -11.72 0.05
N ASP A 88 30.55 -10.78 0.97
CA ASP A 88 30.63 -11.11 2.40
C ASP A 88 29.25 -11.50 2.96
N PRO A 89 29.17 -12.44 3.91
CA PRO A 89 27.90 -12.79 4.53
C PRO A 89 27.28 -11.57 5.24
N PRO A 90 25.96 -11.36 5.15
CA PRO A 90 25.28 -10.28 5.86
C PRO A 90 25.51 -10.36 7.37
N ASN A 91 25.57 -9.21 8.04
CA ASN A 91 25.71 -9.17 9.50
C ASN A 91 24.37 -9.46 10.18
N GLU A 92 24.13 -10.73 10.48
CA GLU A 92 22.93 -11.23 11.15
C GLU A 92 22.74 -10.73 12.60
N GLN A 93 23.76 -10.10 13.21
CA GLN A 93 23.65 -9.55 14.56
C GLN A 93 22.92 -8.19 14.59
N LYS A 94 22.75 -7.53 13.44
CA LYS A 94 22.05 -6.23 13.38
C LYS A 94 20.54 -6.42 13.50
N PRO A 95 19.82 -5.57 14.26
CA PRO A 95 18.39 -5.68 14.49
C PRO A 95 17.53 -5.10 13.34
N LYS A 96 17.87 -5.40 12.08
CA LYS A 96 17.30 -4.72 10.90
C LYS A 96 15.77 -4.85 10.80
N LEU A 97 15.23 -6.02 11.08
CA LEU A 97 13.79 -6.25 11.09
C LEU A 97 13.10 -5.51 12.23
N TYR A 98 13.68 -5.56 13.43
CA TYR A 98 13.18 -4.80 14.57
C TYR A 98 13.15 -3.29 14.28
N ASP A 99 14.26 -2.73 13.77
CA ASP A 99 14.36 -1.30 13.46
C ASP A 99 13.31 -0.87 12.43
N ARG A 100 13.01 -1.73 11.44
CA ARG A 100 11.95 -1.47 10.46
C ARG A 100 10.57 -1.49 11.10
N ILE A 101 10.27 -2.49 11.94
CA ILE A 101 9.01 -2.55 12.68
C ILE A 101 8.87 -1.33 13.60
N ASP A 102 9.95 -0.90 14.24
CA ASP A 102 9.96 0.25 15.15
C ASP A 102 9.73 1.59 14.42
N LYS A 103 10.29 1.75 13.22
CA LYS A 103 9.96 2.87 12.31
C LYS A 103 8.47 2.91 12.00
N HIS A 104 7.85 1.74 11.74
CA HIS A 104 6.42 1.65 11.48
C HIS A 104 5.56 1.89 12.73
N ARG A 105 5.99 1.41 13.90
CA ARG A 105 5.38 1.75 15.19
C ARG A 105 5.37 3.27 15.38
N THR A 106 6.49 3.94 15.12
CA THR A 106 6.58 5.41 15.18
C THR A 106 5.61 6.06 14.21
N SER A 107 5.56 5.62 12.94
CA SER A 107 4.60 6.16 11.96
C SER A 107 3.14 5.97 12.36
N ILE A 108 2.79 4.89 13.08
CA ILE A 108 1.44 4.68 13.62
C ILE A 108 1.19 5.66 14.77
N SER A 109 2.13 5.82 15.69
CA SER A 109 2.03 6.76 16.81
C SER A 109 1.96 8.23 16.40
N GLU A 110 2.44 8.58 15.20
CA GLU A 110 2.30 9.92 14.63
C GLU A 110 0.90 10.21 14.06
N ALA A 111 0.10 9.17 13.77
CA ALA A 111 -1.27 9.36 13.31
C ALA A 111 -2.20 9.76 14.46
N GLN A 112 -3.15 10.64 14.18
CA GLN A 112 -4.08 11.20 15.17
C GLN A 112 -5.19 10.23 15.56
N ASN A 113 -5.51 9.26 14.69
CA ASN A 113 -6.62 8.34 14.85
C ASN A 113 -6.19 6.87 15.01
N LEU A 114 -4.91 6.62 15.29
CA LEU A 114 -4.38 5.28 15.55
C LEU A 114 -3.57 5.30 16.84
N SER A 115 -3.59 4.19 17.57
CA SER A 115 -2.65 3.93 18.65
C SER A 115 -1.82 2.70 18.33
N ALA A 116 -0.51 2.75 18.56
CA ALA A 116 0.36 1.58 18.41
C ALA A 116 -0.03 0.43 19.38
N SER A 117 -0.72 0.74 20.49
CA SER A 117 -1.27 -0.27 21.40
C SER A 117 -2.37 -1.12 20.76
N ASP A 118 -2.94 -0.69 19.65
CA ASP A 118 -4.05 -1.37 18.98
C ASP A 118 -3.57 -2.32 17.88
N PHE A 119 -2.27 -2.58 17.85
CA PHE A 119 -1.63 -3.43 16.86
C PHE A 119 -0.84 -4.55 17.51
N ASP A 120 -0.94 -5.71 16.88
CA ASP A 120 -0.02 -6.81 17.07
C ASP A 120 0.87 -6.99 15.84
N VAL A 121 1.99 -7.67 16.05
CA VAL A 121 2.93 -8.03 15.00
C VAL A 121 3.27 -9.51 15.10
N ARG A 122 3.34 -10.17 13.94
CA ARG A 122 4.08 -11.43 13.76
C ARG A 122 5.30 -11.14 12.90
N TYR A 123 6.40 -11.83 13.17
CA TYR A 123 7.62 -11.69 12.39
C TYR A 123 8.38 -13.02 12.31
N VAL A 124 9.13 -13.20 11.24
CA VAL A 124 10.02 -14.34 11.01
C VAL A 124 11.37 -13.81 10.54
N VAL A 125 12.43 -14.17 11.25
CA VAL A 125 13.81 -13.93 10.81
C VAL A 125 14.16 -14.93 9.70
N LEU A 126 14.72 -14.43 8.61
CA LEU A 126 15.02 -15.20 7.40
C LEU A 126 16.36 -14.77 6.81
N ASP A 127 17.00 -15.66 6.06
CA ASP A 127 18.14 -15.30 5.21
C ASP A 127 17.68 -14.35 4.10
N ASP A 128 18.52 -13.36 3.76
CA ASP A 128 18.21 -12.29 2.81
C ASP A 128 17.68 -12.80 1.46
N VAL A 129 18.20 -13.93 0.96
CA VAL A 129 17.79 -14.54 -0.31
C VAL A 129 16.29 -14.85 -0.37
N TRP A 130 15.65 -15.11 0.77
CA TRP A 130 14.23 -15.45 0.86
C TRP A 130 13.33 -14.24 1.09
N ILE A 131 13.87 -13.11 1.52
CA ILE A 131 13.08 -11.98 2.02
C ILE A 131 12.24 -11.35 0.92
N VAL A 132 12.86 -10.94 -0.18
CA VAL A 132 12.14 -10.28 -1.29
C VAL A 132 11.10 -11.20 -1.91
N LEU A 133 11.47 -12.46 -2.15
CA LEU A 133 10.54 -13.44 -2.71
C LEU A 133 9.41 -13.76 -1.73
N GLY A 134 9.73 -13.81 -0.44
CA GLY A 134 8.78 -14.11 0.62
C GLY A 134 7.75 -13.01 0.86
N GLU A 135 8.15 -11.73 0.81
CA GLU A 135 7.21 -10.62 0.87
C GLU A 135 6.16 -10.72 -0.26
N ARG A 136 6.63 -10.94 -1.50
CA ARG A 136 5.73 -11.12 -2.66
C ARG A 136 4.80 -12.31 -2.47
N ALA A 137 5.31 -13.40 -1.91
CA ALA A 137 4.54 -14.60 -1.62
C ALA A 137 3.44 -14.34 -0.58
N LEU A 138 3.73 -13.59 0.49
CA LEU A 138 2.77 -13.21 1.52
C LEU A 138 1.73 -12.22 1.01
N LEU A 139 2.15 -11.18 0.29
CA LEU A 139 1.24 -10.20 -0.34
C LEU A 139 0.24 -10.88 -1.26
N ARG A 140 0.67 -11.91 -2.02
CA ARG A 140 -0.23 -12.72 -2.85
C ARG A 140 -1.17 -13.57 -2.01
N SER A 141 -0.67 -14.23 -0.97
CA SER A 141 -1.47 -15.11 -0.10
C SER A 141 -2.58 -14.38 0.65
N TYR A 142 -2.29 -13.17 1.14
CA TYR A 142 -3.22 -12.36 1.93
C TYR A 142 -4.02 -11.36 1.08
N SER A 143 -3.72 -11.26 -0.22
CA SER A 143 -4.29 -10.26 -1.12
C SER A 143 -5.82 -10.15 -1.01
N PRO A 144 -6.40 -8.95 -0.78
CA PRO A 144 -5.70 -7.68 -0.67
C PRO A 144 -5.10 -7.45 0.73
N VAL A 145 -3.86 -6.96 0.77
CA VAL A 145 -3.24 -6.46 2.01
C VAL A 145 -3.43 -4.94 2.03
N LEU A 146 -4.33 -4.46 2.89
CA LEU A 146 -4.95 -3.14 2.74
C LEU A 146 -3.92 -2.01 2.62
N TRP A 147 -2.97 -1.91 3.55
CA TRP A 147 -1.96 -0.83 3.58
C TRP A 147 -0.84 -0.98 2.54
N ASN A 148 -0.70 -2.17 1.92
CA ASN A 148 0.23 -2.39 0.82
C ASN A 148 -0.40 -2.13 -0.55
N THR A 149 -1.72 -2.33 -0.70
CA THR A 149 -2.35 -2.38 -2.04
C THR A 149 -3.54 -1.47 -2.27
N LEU A 150 -4.25 -1.03 -1.23
CA LEU A 150 -5.45 -0.18 -1.38
C LEU A 150 -5.30 1.16 -0.67
N LEU A 151 -4.53 1.18 0.41
CA LEU A 151 -4.26 2.31 1.27
C LEU A 151 -2.74 2.56 1.31
N THR A 152 -2.16 2.76 0.13
CA THR A 152 -0.70 2.86 -0.06
C THR A 152 -0.12 4.14 0.57
N GLY A 153 1.19 4.10 0.86
CA GLY A 153 1.94 5.21 1.50
C GLY A 153 2.29 5.00 2.97
N PHE A 154 1.90 3.88 3.59
CA PHE A 154 2.38 3.53 4.93
C PHE A 154 3.90 3.28 4.93
N GLY A 155 4.36 2.45 3.98
CA GLY A 155 5.74 1.98 3.84
C GLY A 155 6.76 3.01 3.32
N SER A 156 6.30 4.15 2.79
CA SER A 156 7.14 5.08 2.05
C SER A 156 8.06 5.89 2.96
N ASN A 157 9.24 6.25 2.46
CA ASN A 157 10.11 7.24 3.09
C ASN A 157 9.58 8.67 2.87
N THR A 158 10.16 9.65 3.55
CA THR A 158 9.77 11.07 3.42
C THR A 158 10.05 11.57 2.01
N PRO A 159 9.04 12.01 1.24
CA PRO A 159 9.27 12.61 -0.06
C PRO A 159 10.04 13.93 0.08
N GLY A 160 10.67 14.40 -1.01
CA GLY A 160 11.30 15.73 -1.04
C GLY A 160 10.31 16.84 -0.63
N ARG A 161 10.82 18.00 -0.16
CA ARG A 161 10.03 19.05 0.53
C ARG A 161 9.08 19.90 -0.33
N ALA A 162 8.52 19.37 -1.42
CA ALA A 162 7.62 20.13 -2.29
C ALA A 162 6.21 20.30 -1.69
N ARG A 163 5.69 21.53 -1.67
CA ARG A 163 4.31 21.85 -1.22
C ARG A 163 3.22 21.30 -2.14
N THR A 164 3.58 20.91 -3.36
CA THR A 164 2.68 20.31 -4.35
C THR A 164 2.65 18.78 -4.28
N ASN A 165 3.24 18.20 -3.23
CA ASN A 165 3.18 16.76 -3.03
C ASN A 165 1.76 16.36 -2.65
N PRO A 166 1.24 15.26 -3.24
CA PRO A 166 -0.02 14.71 -2.81
C PRO A 166 0.14 13.99 -1.48
N ARG A 167 -0.91 14.04 -0.67
CA ARG A 167 -1.08 13.16 0.47
C ARG A 167 -1.28 11.73 -0.02
N SER A 168 -0.61 10.77 0.60
CA SER A 168 -0.79 9.35 0.27
C SER A 168 -2.19 8.88 0.67
N PHE A 169 -2.62 7.72 0.19
CA PHE A 169 -3.90 7.15 0.64
C PHE A 169 -3.90 6.89 2.14
N TRP A 170 -2.81 6.36 2.68
CA TRP A 170 -2.64 6.15 4.11
C TRP A 170 -2.74 7.46 4.90
N ASP A 171 -2.02 8.50 4.50
CA ASP A 171 -2.07 9.81 5.18
C ASP A 171 -3.44 10.51 5.06
N THR A 172 -4.22 10.15 4.04
CA THR A 172 -5.56 10.70 3.81
C THR A 172 -6.54 10.16 4.84
N LEU A 173 -6.44 8.86 5.14
CA LEU A 173 -7.28 8.19 6.14
C LEU A 173 -6.73 8.28 7.57
N HIS A 174 -5.41 8.39 7.71
CA HIS A 174 -4.68 8.48 8.98
C HIS A 174 -3.83 9.76 9.04
N PRO A 175 -4.47 10.93 9.23
CA PRO A 175 -3.75 12.19 9.33
C PRO A 175 -2.88 12.25 10.58
N GLY A 176 -1.82 13.06 10.57
CA GLY A 176 -0.99 13.35 11.74
C GLY A 176 0.50 13.35 11.48
N ARG A 177 0.98 12.56 10.51
CA ARG A 177 2.42 12.46 10.21
C ARG A 177 3.00 13.83 9.81
N PRO A 178 4.06 14.32 10.50
CA PRO A 178 4.65 15.62 10.20
C PRO A 178 5.08 15.77 8.74
N ARG A 179 5.59 14.68 8.14
CA ARG A 179 6.04 14.64 6.74
C ARG A 179 4.93 14.86 5.72
N ALA A 180 3.67 14.64 6.09
CA ALA A 180 2.52 14.88 5.23
C ALA A 180 1.80 16.18 5.58
N ALA A 181 2.19 16.92 6.63
CA ALA A 181 1.44 18.06 7.14
C ALA A 181 1.14 19.11 6.07
N ASN A 182 2.10 19.38 5.17
CA ASN A 182 1.98 20.42 4.12
C ASN A 182 1.60 19.88 2.74
N ASN A 183 1.23 18.60 2.63
CA ASN A 183 0.84 18.00 1.36
C ASN A 183 -0.61 18.38 1.03
N LEU A 184 -0.87 18.63 -0.25
CA LEU A 184 -2.23 18.75 -0.78
C LEU A 184 -3.00 17.44 -0.59
N CYS A 185 -4.32 17.50 -0.65
CA CYS A 185 -5.18 16.32 -0.61
C CYS A 185 -4.75 15.25 -1.63
N ASN A 186 -5.20 14.01 -1.44
CA ASN A 186 -4.91 12.94 -2.39
C ASN A 186 -5.36 13.34 -3.81
N ARG A 187 -4.56 12.94 -4.82
CA ARG A 187 -4.82 13.29 -6.22
C ARG A 187 -6.03 12.58 -6.78
N LEU A 188 -6.30 11.36 -6.32
CA LEU A 188 -7.26 10.46 -6.93
C LEU A 188 -8.58 10.46 -6.19
N LEU A 189 -8.57 10.27 -4.87
CA LEU A 189 -9.77 10.01 -4.07
C LEU A 189 -9.97 11.04 -2.95
N THR A 190 -11.23 11.31 -2.63
CA THR A 190 -11.62 11.99 -1.39
C THR A 190 -11.46 11.07 -0.18
N ARG A 191 -11.52 11.61 1.04
CA ARG A 191 -11.45 10.78 2.27
C ARG A 191 -12.54 9.71 2.30
N ASP A 192 -13.77 10.10 1.96
CA ASP A 192 -14.93 9.19 1.93
C ASP A 192 -14.78 8.08 0.88
N GLU A 193 -14.21 8.39 -0.28
CA GLU A 193 -13.92 7.41 -1.34
C GLU A 193 -12.84 6.42 -0.91
N VAL A 194 -11.79 6.91 -0.21
CA VAL A 194 -10.76 6.06 0.39
C VAL A 194 -11.35 5.13 1.45
N GLU A 195 -12.16 5.67 2.36
CA GLU A 195 -12.85 4.89 3.39
C GLU A 195 -13.72 3.80 2.78
N THR A 196 -14.55 4.14 1.78
CA THR A 196 -15.40 3.17 1.08
C THR A 196 -14.57 2.07 0.43
N ARG A 197 -13.48 2.42 -0.26
CA ARG A 197 -12.55 1.47 -0.90
C ARG A 197 -11.92 0.52 0.12
N VAL A 198 -11.55 1.02 1.30
CA VAL A 198 -11.01 0.20 2.40
C VAL A 198 -12.07 -0.73 2.99
N GLN A 199 -13.28 -0.24 3.24
CA GLN A 199 -14.37 -1.06 3.79
C GLN A 199 -14.76 -2.19 2.83
N GLU A 200 -14.73 -1.95 1.52
CA GLU A 200 -14.88 -2.99 0.50
C GLU A 200 -13.70 -3.98 0.51
N GLY A 201 -12.47 -3.48 0.60
CA GLY A 201 -11.26 -4.31 0.73
C GLY A 201 -11.32 -5.25 1.93
N ILE A 202 -11.78 -4.77 3.08
CA ILE A 202 -12.02 -5.58 4.29
C ILE A 202 -13.04 -6.67 4.01
N SER A 203 -14.18 -6.32 3.40
CA SER A 203 -15.20 -7.29 3.04
C SER A 203 -14.63 -8.40 2.15
N VAL A 204 -13.80 -8.05 1.15
CA VAL A 204 -13.11 -9.03 0.28
C VAL A 204 -12.11 -9.89 1.06
N SER A 205 -11.33 -9.31 1.97
CA SER A 205 -10.36 -10.07 2.77
C SER A 205 -11.00 -11.09 3.71
N LEU A 206 -12.23 -10.83 4.16
CA LEU A 206 -13.02 -11.73 5.02
C LEU A 206 -13.82 -12.79 4.26
N MET A 207 -13.87 -12.73 2.92
CA MET A 207 -14.50 -13.78 2.12
C MET A 207 -13.66 -15.06 2.11
N THR A 208 -14.33 -16.21 2.07
CA THR A 208 -13.69 -17.50 1.79
C THR A 208 -13.00 -17.47 0.42
N PHE A 209 -11.82 -18.08 0.32
CA PHE A 209 -11.11 -18.23 -0.94
C PHE A 209 -11.97 -18.97 -1.98
N GLY A 210 -12.06 -18.41 -3.19
CA GLY A 210 -12.81 -18.99 -4.29
C GLY A 210 -13.19 -17.96 -5.36
N PRO A 211 -13.87 -18.39 -6.44
CA PRO A 211 -14.15 -17.55 -7.61
C PRO A 211 -14.89 -16.24 -7.30
N ALA A 212 -15.82 -16.27 -6.34
CA ALA A 212 -16.58 -15.08 -5.93
C ALA A 212 -15.67 -14.00 -5.30
N ARG A 213 -14.72 -14.42 -4.46
CA ARG A 213 -13.73 -13.53 -3.85
C ARG A 213 -12.77 -12.98 -4.90
N ASP A 214 -12.33 -13.84 -5.83
CA ASP A 214 -11.42 -13.43 -6.90
C ASP A 214 -12.07 -12.38 -7.81
N GLU A 215 -13.34 -12.55 -8.16
CA GLU A 215 -14.08 -11.55 -8.94
C GLU A 215 -14.30 -10.26 -8.15
N ALA A 216 -14.64 -10.34 -6.85
CA ALA A 216 -14.79 -9.15 -6.00
C ALA A 216 -13.49 -8.36 -5.89
N LEU A 217 -12.36 -9.04 -5.69
CA LEU A 217 -11.03 -8.45 -5.68
C LEU A 217 -10.67 -7.83 -7.04
N ALA A 218 -10.98 -8.51 -8.14
CA ALA A 218 -10.71 -8.01 -9.47
C ALA A 218 -11.56 -6.77 -9.80
N SER A 219 -12.83 -6.75 -9.39
CA SER A 219 -13.72 -5.60 -9.49
C SER A 219 -13.18 -4.40 -8.71
N LEU A 220 -12.74 -4.61 -7.46
CA LEU A 220 -12.15 -3.57 -6.63
C LEU A 220 -10.88 -2.96 -7.25
N ARG A 221 -10.03 -3.79 -7.87
CA ARG A 221 -8.79 -3.38 -8.55
C ARG A 221 -9.02 -2.64 -9.86
N ARG A 222 -10.00 -3.08 -10.66
CA ARG A 222 -10.30 -2.47 -11.96
C ARG A 222 -11.13 -1.18 -11.85
N ARG A 223 -11.61 -0.83 -10.66
CA ARG A 223 -12.43 0.36 -10.47
C ARG A 223 -11.63 1.62 -10.81
N LYS A 224 -12.18 2.41 -11.73
CA LYS A 224 -11.64 3.71 -12.12
C LYS A 224 -12.28 4.82 -11.30
N TYR A 225 -11.51 5.88 -11.06
CA TYR A 225 -11.96 7.07 -10.37
C TYR A 225 -11.56 8.30 -11.16
N GLN A 226 -12.41 9.33 -11.10
CA GLN A 226 -12.04 10.64 -11.60
C GLN A 226 -11.09 11.30 -10.60
N SER A 227 -9.88 11.63 -11.07
CA SER A 227 -8.91 12.35 -10.24
C SER A 227 -9.51 13.62 -9.65
N VAL A 228 -9.16 13.97 -8.43
CA VAL A 228 -9.48 15.27 -7.83
C VAL A 228 -8.65 16.37 -8.50
N TRP A 229 -7.34 16.12 -8.67
CA TRP A 229 -6.41 17.09 -9.26
C TRP A 229 -5.17 16.39 -9.84
N SER A 230 -4.42 17.11 -10.69
CA SER A 230 -3.16 16.66 -11.28
C SER A 230 -2.18 17.81 -11.46
N LEU A 231 -0.89 17.49 -11.55
CA LEU A 231 0.12 18.46 -11.98
C LEU A 231 -0.12 18.86 -13.44
N PRO A 232 0.22 20.10 -13.84
CA PRO A 232 0.19 20.50 -15.24
C PRO A 232 1.18 19.66 -16.05
N ARG A 233 0.88 19.46 -17.34
CA ARG A 233 1.81 18.78 -18.25
C ARG A 233 3.03 19.65 -18.50
N LYS A 234 4.14 19.03 -18.89
CA LYS A 234 5.36 19.76 -19.29
C LYS A 234 5.09 20.75 -20.44
N THR A 235 4.17 20.40 -21.34
CA THR A 235 3.74 21.20 -22.49
C THR A 235 2.77 22.33 -22.16
N ASP A 236 2.13 22.32 -20.99
CA ASP A 236 1.13 23.33 -20.65
C ASP A 236 1.81 24.68 -20.45
N LYS A 237 1.28 25.75 -21.08
CA LYS A 237 1.78 27.12 -20.85
C LYS A 237 1.47 27.58 -19.43
N ASP A 238 0.29 27.23 -18.94
CA ASP A 238 -0.13 27.49 -17.56
C ASP A 238 0.41 26.40 -16.63
N LYS A 239 1.25 26.80 -15.67
CA LYS A 239 1.90 25.91 -14.70
C LYS A 239 1.15 25.78 -13.36
N ARG A 240 -0.07 26.31 -13.27
CA ARG A 240 -0.96 26.05 -12.13
C ARG A 240 -1.40 24.59 -12.08
N ILE A 241 -1.81 24.15 -10.90
CA ILE A 241 -2.39 22.82 -10.70
C ILE A 241 -3.70 22.70 -11.51
N VAL A 242 -3.94 21.55 -12.12
CA VAL A 242 -5.20 21.27 -12.82
C VAL A 242 -6.14 20.55 -11.86
N VAL A 243 -7.28 21.16 -11.57
CA VAL A 243 -8.29 20.61 -10.65
C VAL A 243 -9.52 20.19 -11.45
N HIS A 244 -9.85 18.90 -11.34
CA HIS A 244 -10.96 18.29 -12.08
C HIS A 244 -12.25 18.29 -11.24
N ARG A 245 -12.11 18.29 -9.91
CA ARG A 245 -13.22 18.29 -8.94
C ARG A 245 -13.06 19.46 -7.95
N PRO A 246 -13.37 20.72 -8.34
CA PRO A 246 -13.06 21.90 -7.54
C PRO A 246 -13.62 21.90 -6.11
N ALA A 247 -14.88 21.50 -5.94
CA ALA A 247 -15.50 21.42 -4.62
C ALA A 247 -14.75 20.44 -3.70
N ALA A 248 -14.52 19.20 -4.18
CA ALA A 248 -13.79 18.19 -3.44
C ALA A 248 -12.34 18.61 -3.14
N PHE A 249 -11.65 19.24 -4.10
CA PHE A 249 -10.29 19.73 -3.89
C PHE A 249 -10.21 20.77 -2.76
N LEU A 250 -11.12 21.75 -2.75
CA LEU A 250 -11.14 22.79 -1.71
C LEU A 250 -11.55 22.22 -0.35
N GLU A 251 -12.57 21.37 -0.31
CA GLU A 251 -13.07 20.73 0.91
C GLU A 251 -12.00 19.85 1.57
N GLU A 252 -11.37 18.97 0.79
CA GLU A 252 -10.36 18.05 1.31
C GLU A 252 -9.12 18.80 1.82
N ASN A 253 -8.62 19.80 1.08
CA ASN A 253 -7.49 20.60 1.56
C ASN A 253 -7.84 21.38 2.82
N THR A 254 -9.03 21.97 2.88
CA THR A 254 -9.51 22.70 4.08
C THR A 254 -9.58 21.77 5.29
N ALA A 255 -10.04 20.52 5.10
CA ALA A 255 -10.10 19.54 6.18
C ALA A 255 -8.73 19.15 6.75
N PHE A 256 -7.65 19.30 5.97
CA PHE A 256 -6.27 19.14 6.44
C PHE A 256 -5.62 20.46 6.90
N GLY A 257 -6.38 21.56 6.99
CA GLY A 257 -5.86 22.87 7.35
C GLY A 257 -5.00 23.52 6.27
N ILE A 258 -5.08 23.04 5.03
CA ILE A 258 -4.35 23.58 3.87
C ILE A 258 -5.22 24.60 3.16
N HIS A 259 -4.81 25.86 3.22
CA HIS A 259 -5.41 26.92 2.41
C HIS A 259 -4.73 26.95 1.03
N VAL A 260 -5.52 26.80 -0.04
CA VAL A 260 -5.02 26.87 -1.42
C VAL A 260 -5.51 28.15 -2.06
N GLU A 261 -4.56 29.02 -2.42
CA GLU A 261 -4.86 30.29 -3.09
C GLU A 261 -5.59 30.06 -4.42
N PRO A 262 -6.61 30.87 -4.76
CA PRO A 262 -7.34 30.75 -6.03
C PRO A 262 -6.42 30.80 -7.27
N ASP A 263 -5.33 31.55 -7.20
CA ASP A 263 -4.36 31.69 -8.30
C ASP A 263 -3.35 30.52 -8.39
N ALA A 264 -3.36 29.57 -7.44
CA ALA A 264 -2.46 28.42 -7.45
C ALA A 264 -2.96 27.27 -8.36
N TRP A 265 -4.23 27.30 -8.76
CA TRP A 265 -4.87 26.23 -9.52
C TRP A 265 -5.78 26.78 -10.62
N ARG A 266 -6.16 25.90 -11.55
CA ARG A 266 -7.18 26.16 -12.57
C ARG A 266 -8.15 24.98 -12.62
N ALA A 267 -9.43 25.26 -12.78
CA ALA A 267 -10.38 24.21 -13.14
C ALA A 267 -10.07 23.72 -14.57
N THR A 268 -10.38 22.47 -14.87
CA THR A 268 -10.53 22.07 -16.27
C THR A 268 -11.74 22.81 -16.84
N ASP A 269 -11.58 23.51 -17.97
CA ASP A 269 -12.72 24.14 -18.65
C ASP A 269 -13.79 23.08 -18.90
N THR A 270 -14.96 23.25 -18.30
CA THR A 270 -16.15 22.45 -18.55
C THR A 270 -16.73 22.81 -19.92
N LEU A 271 -15.96 22.58 -20.99
CA LEU A 271 -16.40 22.74 -22.37
C LEU A 271 -16.13 21.46 -23.14
N ALA A 272 -17.21 20.91 -23.70
CA ALA A 272 -17.32 19.63 -24.38
C ALA A 272 -16.13 19.30 -25.29
N GLY A 273 -15.54 18.11 -25.09
CA GLY A 273 -14.64 17.49 -26.06
C GLY A 273 -13.38 16.93 -25.42
N VAL A 274 -13.30 15.61 -25.39
CA VAL A 274 -12.19 14.76 -24.90
C VAL A 274 -12.20 14.53 -23.40
N VAL A 275 -13.01 13.55 -22.98
CA VAL A 275 -12.80 12.76 -21.76
C VAL A 275 -11.44 12.06 -21.90
N GLY A 276 -10.37 12.80 -21.65
CA GLY A 276 -9.08 12.22 -21.30
C GLY A 276 -9.21 11.75 -19.86
N GLU A 277 -9.75 10.54 -19.67
CA GLU A 277 -9.65 9.78 -18.43
C GLU A 277 -8.15 9.78 -18.03
N SER A 278 -7.72 10.70 -17.16
CA SER A 278 -6.38 10.64 -16.57
C SER A 278 -6.41 9.57 -15.51
N ILE A 279 -6.41 8.31 -15.96
CA ILE A 279 -6.24 7.13 -15.12
C ILE A 279 -4.77 7.13 -14.74
N ILE A 280 -4.49 7.45 -13.48
CA ILE A 280 -3.16 7.29 -12.91
C ILE A 280 -3.16 5.92 -12.26
N ASP A 281 -2.29 5.02 -12.73
CA ASP A 281 -2.10 3.71 -12.14
C ASP A 281 -1.28 3.87 -10.84
N GLU A 282 -1.71 3.24 -9.74
CA GLU A 282 -1.01 3.34 -8.44
C GLU A 282 0.43 2.81 -8.49
N ALA A 283 0.77 2.01 -9.52
CA ALA A 283 2.08 1.40 -9.71
C ALA A 283 3.20 2.41 -10.05
N ASP A 284 2.89 3.62 -10.53
CA ASP A 284 3.90 4.61 -10.96
C ASP A 284 4.36 5.55 -9.83
N ALA A 285 3.87 5.35 -8.60
CA ALA A 285 4.22 6.16 -7.42
C ALA A 285 5.11 5.44 -6.39
N GLY A 286 5.53 4.19 -6.69
CA GLY A 286 6.12 3.27 -5.71
C GLY A 286 7.61 2.95 -5.86
N ASP A 287 8.22 3.18 -7.01
CA ASP A 287 9.61 2.74 -7.24
C ASP A 287 10.60 3.90 -7.05
N ASP A 288 10.97 4.12 -5.78
CA ASP A 288 12.29 4.63 -5.43
C ASP A 288 12.70 3.92 -4.13
N GLU A 289 13.07 2.62 -4.25
CA GLU A 289 13.96 1.97 -3.29
C GLU A 289 15.30 2.70 -3.38
N GLY A 290 15.38 3.85 -2.72
CA GLY A 290 16.64 4.53 -2.45
C GLY A 290 17.50 3.60 -1.64
N GLY A 291 18.58 3.11 -2.26
CA GLY A 291 19.66 2.45 -1.55
C GLY A 291 20.16 3.37 -0.43
N ASP A 292 20.15 2.86 0.79
CA ASP A 292 20.81 3.48 1.93
C ASP A 292 22.33 3.49 1.64
N ASP A 293 22.90 4.70 1.59
CA ASP A 293 24.25 4.99 2.09
C ASP A 293 24.17 5.25 3.61
#